data_AF-A0A951I2Z5-F1
#
_entry.id   AF-A0A951I2Z5-F1
#
_cell.length_a   1.000
_cell.length_b   1.000
_cell.length_c   1.000
_cell.angle_alpha   90.00
_cell.angle_beta   90.00
_cell.angle_gamma   90.00
#
_symmetry.space_group_name_H-M   'P 1'
#
loop_
_entity.id
_entity.type
_entity.pdbx_description
1 polymer ?
#
loop_
_entity_poly.entity_id
_entity_poly.type
_entity_poly.pdbx_seq_one_letter_code
_entity_poly.pdbx_strand_id
1 'polypeptide(L)'
;VADDEHVRGGRARGEVVDQAALVAAMHTRGIRAGLDVYANEPAGGTGEFADEIAREAGLYGTHHIGASTEQAQEAIAAETVRIVQTFQETGEVPNVVNLAARTPATHMLVVRHRDRPGVLAHVLEAIKTADINVQEMENIIFEGSEAAVARINLESAPSDETMNKLKSENADIIELNLIELQS
;
A
#
# COMPACT_ATOMS: atom_id res chain seq x y z
N VAL A 1 -37.51 -13.45 30.79
CA VAL A 1 -36.54 -12.41 30.37
C VAL A 1 -35.51 -13.17 29.56
N ALA A 2 -35.73 -13.25 28.25
CA ALA A 2 -34.87 -14.01 27.34
C ALA A 2 -33.83 -13.04 26.79
N ASP A 3 -32.56 -13.41 26.92
CA ASP A 3 -31.40 -12.67 26.43
C ASP A 3 -31.48 -12.52 24.91
N ASP A 4 -31.56 -11.26 24.46
CA ASP A 4 -31.67 -10.87 23.06
C ASP A 4 -30.25 -10.73 22.47
N GLU A 5 -29.63 -11.86 22.10
CA GLU A 5 -28.32 -11.89 21.43
C GLU A 5 -28.41 -11.23 20.05
N HIS A 6 -28.07 -9.94 19.98
CA HIS A 6 -27.92 -9.19 18.74
C HIS A 6 -26.53 -9.42 18.15
N VAL A 7 -26.46 -10.09 16.99
CA VAL A 7 -25.23 -10.18 16.20
C VAL A 7 -25.22 -9.03 15.18
N ARG A 8 -24.31 -8.07 15.34
CA ARG A 8 -24.05 -7.02 14.34
C ARG A 8 -23.19 -7.59 13.20
N GLY A 9 -23.82 -7.91 12.07
CA GLY A 9 -23.14 -8.34 10.85
C GLY A 9 -22.63 -7.15 10.03
N GLY A 10 -21.35 -7.21 9.65
CA GLY A 10 -20.65 -6.46 8.59
C GLY A 10 -21.12 -5.05 8.18
N ARG A 11 -20.34 -4.02 8.56
CA ARG A 11 -20.25 -2.71 7.87
C ARG A 11 -18.93 -2.57 7.10
N ALA A 12 -18.37 -3.68 6.64
CA ALA A 12 -17.01 -3.74 6.10
C ALA A 12 -17.00 -4.18 4.63
N ARG A 13 -17.32 -5.44 4.33
CA ARG A 13 -17.45 -6.00 2.97
C ARG A 13 -18.46 -7.14 2.96
N GLY A 14 -19.20 -7.33 1.85
CA GLY A 14 -20.20 -8.40 1.71
C GLY A 14 -19.63 -9.82 1.93
N GLU A 15 -18.34 -10.02 1.61
CA GLU A 15 -17.64 -11.31 1.72
C GLU A 15 -17.27 -11.72 3.17
N VAL A 16 -17.37 -10.82 4.14
CA VAL A 16 -16.97 -11.08 5.53
C VAL A 16 -18.00 -11.95 6.27
N VAL A 17 -19.22 -12.02 5.76
CA VAL A 17 -20.33 -12.77 6.36
C VAL A 17 -20.77 -13.85 5.39
N ASP A 18 -20.72 -15.12 5.82
CA ASP A 18 -21.40 -16.21 5.13
C ASP A 18 -22.92 -16.02 5.30
N GLN A 19 -23.56 -15.48 4.25
CA GLN A 19 -24.99 -15.17 4.25
C GLN A 19 -25.85 -16.43 4.42
N ALA A 20 -25.45 -17.58 3.88
CA ALA A 20 -26.20 -18.82 4.00
C ALA A 20 -26.16 -19.34 5.45
N ALA A 21 -24.99 -19.29 6.08
CA ALA A 21 -24.84 -19.63 7.50
C ALA A 21 -25.62 -18.67 8.41
N LEU A 22 -25.64 -17.37 8.07
CA LEU A 22 -26.41 -16.37 8.80
C LEU A 22 -27.91 -16.65 8.74
N VAL A 23 -28.47 -16.92 7.54
CA VAL A 23 -29.87 -17.29 7.35
C VAL A 23 -30.21 -18.55 8.17
N ALA A 24 -29.38 -19.60 8.06
CA ALA A 24 -29.58 -20.82 8.84
C ALA A 24 -29.59 -20.56 10.36
N ALA A 25 -28.69 -19.71 10.85
CA ALA A 25 -28.66 -19.32 12.26
C ALA A 25 -29.90 -18.51 12.66
N MET A 26 -30.38 -17.59 11.81
CA MET A 26 -31.61 -16.83 12.07
C MET A 26 -32.82 -17.76 12.25
N HIS A 27 -32.95 -18.79 11.42
CA HIS A 27 -34.05 -19.76 11.56
C HIS A 27 -33.88 -20.72 12.73
N THR A 28 -32.67 -21.25 12.94
CA THR A 28 -32.44 -22.34 13.91
C THR A 28 -32.19 -21.84 15.33
N ARG A 29 -31.63 -20.64 15.47
CA ARG A 29 -31.29 -20.02 16.76
C ARG A 29 -32.14 -18.81 17.11
N GLY A 30 -33.01 -18.37 16.19
CA GLY A 30 -33.89 -17.22 16.41
C GLY A 30 -33.16 -15.88 16.49
N ILE A 31 -31.92 -15.80 16.03
CA ILE A 31 -31.15 -14.55 16.03
C ILE A 31 -31.70 -13.57 15.00
N ARG A 32 -31.60 -12.28 15.28
CA ARG A 32 -31.88 -11.20 14.32
C ARG A 32 -30.57 -10.65 13.78
N ALA A 33 -30.59 -10.21 12.53
CA ALA A 33 -29.40 -9.72 11.85
C ALA A 33 -29.61 -8.31 11.32
N GLY A 34 -28.52 -7.54 11.25
CA GLY A 34 -28.46 -6.28 10.52
C GLY A 34 -27.34 -6.35 9.47
N LEU A 35 -27.62 -5.93 8.23
CA LEU A 35 -26.64 -5.90 7.14
C LEU A 35 -26.70 -4.56 6.41
N ASP A 36 -25.54 -3.97 6.14
CA ASP A 36 -25.41 -2.79 5.26
C ASP A 36 -24.80 -3.16 3.91
N VAL A 37 -24.13 -4.31 3.83
CA VAL A 37 -23.44 -4.80 2.63
C VAL A 37 -23.90 -6.20 2.25
N TYR A 38 -24.00 -6.47 0.95
CA TYR A 38 -24.49 -7.74 0.39
C TYR A 38 -23.53 -8.30 -0.66
N ALA A 39 -23.60 -9.60 -0.91
CA ALA A 39 -22.74 -10.26 -1.90
C ALA A 39 -23.08 -9.83 -3.34
N ASN A 40 -24.36 -9.61 -3.65
CA ASN A 40 -24.85 -9.29 -5.00
C ASN A 40 -25.39 -7.86 -5.09
N GLU A 41 -24.57 -6.87 -4.73
CA GLU A 41 -24.95 -5.46 -4.88
C GLU A 41 -24.91 -4.99 -6.35
N PRO A 42 -25.84 -4.13 -6.76
CA PRO A 42 -25.74 -3.44 -8.05
C PRO A 42 -24.44 -2.64 -8.15
N ALA A 43 -23.81 -2.64 -9.32
CA ALA A 43 -22.56 -1.90 -9.57
C ALA A 43 -22.74 -0.36 -9.59
N GLY A 44 -23.97 0.15 -9.49
CA GLY A 44 -24.26 1.58 -9.50
C GLY A 44 -25.47 1.93 -8.62
N GLY A 45 -25.69 3.23 -8.41
CA GLY A 45 -26.73 3.73 -7.49
C GLY A 45 -28.18 3.41 -7.90
N THR A 46 -28.39 2.87 -9.10
CA THR A 46 -29.68 2.36 -9.57
C THR A 46 -29.49 0.96 -10.15
N GLY A 47 -30.23 -0.01 -9.64
CA GLY A 47 -30.23 -1.37 -10.15
C GLY A 47 -31.24 -2.24 -9.42
N GLU A 48 -31.55 -3.40 -10.00
CA GLU A 48 -32.38 -4.38 -9.32
C GLU A 48 -31.56 -5.05 -8.20
N PHE A 49 -32.10 -5.04 -6.99
CA PHE A 49 -31.55 -5.76 -5.86
C PHE A 49 -32.52 -6.89 -5.50
N ALA A 50 -32.06 -8.13 -5.68
CA ALA A 50 -32.89 -9.32 -5.55
C ALA A 50 -32.26 -10.41 -4.65
N ASP A 51 -31.41 -9.99 -3.71
CA ASP A 51 -30.76 -10.91 -2.77
C ASP A 51 -31.82 -11.59 -1.87
N GLU A 52 -31.73 -12.91 -1.73
CA GLU A 52 -32.73 -13.71 -1.01
C GLU A 52 -32.76 -13.37 0.49
N ILE A 53 -31.60 -13.04 1.07
CA ILE A 53 -31.48 -12.68 2.48
C ILE A 53 -32.33 -11.44 2.82
N ALA A 54 -32.53 -10.53 1.85
CA ALA A 54 -33.33 -9.32 2.03
C ALA A 54 -34.82 -9.60 2.30
N ARG A 55 -35.30 -10.84 2.06
CA ARG A 55 -36.68 -11.26 2.33
C ARG A 55 -36.86 -11.87 3.72
N GLU A 56 -35.79 -12.06 4.48
CA GLU A 56 -35.85 -12.69 5.80
C GLU A 56 -36.49 -11.77 6.85
N ALA A 57 -37.54 -12.26 7.52
CA ALA A 57 -38.31 -11.46 8.48
C ALA A 57 -37.51 -10.99 9.71
N GLY A 58 -36.38 -11.64 10.01
CA GLY A 58 -35.48 -11.28 11.10
C GLY A 58 -34.32 -10.37 10.70
N LEU A 59 -34.26 -9.92 9.44
CA LEU A 59 -33.19 -9.08 8.90
C LEU A 59 -33.61 -7.61 8.84
N TYR A 60 -32.71 -6.72 9.27
CA TYR A 60 -32.78 -5.28 9.00
C TYR A 60 -31.63 -4.87 8.06
N GLY A 61 -31.99 -4.42 6.86
CA GLY A 61 -31.04 -4.09 5.81
C GLY A 61 -30.94 -2.59 5.50
N THR A 62 -29.73 -2.10 5.19
CA THR A 62 -29.50 -0.78 4.57
C THR A 62 -28.72 -0.92 3.27
N HIS A 63 -28.86 0.01 2.33
CA HIS A 63 -28.31 -0.11 0.96
C HIS A 63 -26.88 0.43 0.82
N HIS A 64 -25.95 -0.07 1.64
CA HIS A 64 -24.53 0.33 1.64
C HIS A 64 -24.33 1.83 1.86
N ILE A 65 -24.92 2.33 2.94
CA ILE A 65 -24.89 3.77 3.30
C ILE A 65 -24.03 4.05 4.52
N GLY A 66 -23.26 3.09 5.00
CA GLY A 66 -22.39 3.26 6.18
C GLY A 66 -21.44 4.46 6.09
N ALA A 67 -21.00 4.82 4.88
CA ALA A 67 -20.16 5.99 4.61
C ALA A 67 -20.90 7.17 3.95
N SER A 68 -22.22 7.05 3.73
CA SER A 68 -23.03 8.05 3.02
C SER A 68 -23.58 9.11 3.98
N THR A 69 -22.68 9.78 4.69
CA THR A 69 -22.99 10.89 5.60
C THR A 69 -22.26 12.15 5.17
N GLU A 70 -22.80 13.33 5.46
CA GLU A 70 -22.15 14.61 5.15
C GLU A 70 -20.76 14.70 5.78
N GLN A 71 -20.62 14.24 7.03
CA GLN A 71 -19.36 14.23 7.78
C GLN A 71 -18.32 13.33 7.12
N ALA A 72 -18.72 12.16 6.61
CA ALA A 72 -17.83 11.27 5.90
C ALA A 72 -17.38 11.86 4.56
N GLN A 73 -18.29 12.49 3.81
CA GLN A 73 -17.95 13.18 2.56
C GLN A 73 -16.99 14.34 2.80
N GLU A 74 -17.21 15.14 3.83
CA GLU A 74 -16.31 16.23 4.21
C GLU A 74 -14.92 15.71 4.61
N ALA A 75 -14.85 14.64 5.40
CA ALA A 75 -13.59 14.01 5.76
C ALA A 75 -12.83 13.44 4.55
N ILE A 76 -13.53 12.79 3.61
CA ILE A 76 -12.94 12.26 2.37
C ILE A 76 -12.42 13.42 1.50
N ALA A 77 -13.18 14.50 1.37
CA ALA A 77 -12.76 15.67 0.60
C ALA A 77 -11.53 16.33 1.22
N ALA A 78 -11.53 16.53 2.55
CA ALA A 78 -10.40 17.09 3.28
C ALA A 78 -9.14 16.24 3.12
N GLU A 79 -9.25 14.91 3.24
CA GLU A 79 -8.13 13.99 3.06
C GLU A 79 -7.62 13.99 1.61
N THR A 80 -8.52 14.03 0.64
CA THR A 80 -8.14 14.11 -0.79
C THR A 80 -7.32 15.38 -1.06
N VAL A 81 -7.76 16.52 -0.55
CA VAL A 81 -7.04 17.79 -0.68
C VAL A 81 -5.68 17.71 0.02
N ARG A 82 -5.62 17.14 1.23
CA ARG A 82 -4.38 16.95 1.98
C ARG A 82 -3.37 16.09 1.21
N ILE A 83 -3.80 14.99 0.58
CA ILE A 83 -2.94 14.12 -0.24
C ILE A 83 -2.34 14.93 -1.40
N VAL A 84 -3.16 15.69 -2.13
CA VAL A 84 -2.71 16.52 -3.27
C VAL A 84 -1.74 17.61 -2.82
N GLN A 85 -2.05 18.31 -1.73
CA GLN A 85 -1.17 19.34 -1.15
C GLN A 85 0.17 18.75 -0.69
N THR A 86 0.13 17.61 0.01
CA THR A 86 1.35 16.92 0.47
C THR A 86 2.25 16.56 -0.72
N PHE A 87 1.67 16.03 -1.80
CA PHE A 87 2.42 15.72 -3.01
C PHE A 87 3.00 16.99 -3.66
N GLN A 88 2.25 18.08 -3.72
CA GLN A 88 2.72 19.34 -4.27
C GLN A 88 3.89 19.93 -3.46
N GLU A 89 3.84 19.83 -2.14
CA GLU A 89 4.83 20.43 -1.23
C GLU A 89 6.09 19.57 -1.07
N THR A 90 5.93 18.24 -1.05
CA THR A 90 6.99 17.31 -0.65
C THR A 90 7.41 16.34 -1.75
N GLY A 91 6.56 16.13 -2.77
CA GLY A 91 6.72 15.06 -3.76
C GLY A 91 6.27 13.69 -3.26
N GLU A 92 5.86 13.55 -1.99
CA GLU A 92 5.38 12.30 -1.42
C GLU A 92 3.86 12.18 -1.51
N VAL A 93 3.38 10.99 -1.87
CA VAL A 93 1.95 10.68 -1.86
C VAL A 93 1.68 9.79 -0.65
N PRO A 94 0.96 10.26 0.38
CA PRO A 94 0.60 9.39 1.50
C PRO A 94 -0.48 8.38 1.10
N ASN A 95 -0.49 7.22 1.76
CA ASN A 95 -1.53 6.19 1.63
C ASN A 95 -1.74 5.66 0.18
N VAL A 96 -0.68 5.56 -0.61
CA VAL A 96 -0.75 5.06 -1.99
C VAL A 96 -1.26 3.62 -2.04
N VAL A 97 -2.37 3.41 -2.75
CA VAL A 97 -3.05 2.11 -2.82
C VAL A 97 -2.53 1.19 -3.93
N ASN A 98 -1.71 1.72 -4.84
CA ASN A 98 -1.20 1.01 -6.01
C ASN A 98 0.33 0.83 -6.01
N LEU A 99 0.99 1.00 -4.86
CA LEU A 99 2.41 0.64 -4.73
C LEU A 99 2.57 -0.88 -4.80
N ALA A 100 3.67 -1.32 -5.42
CA ALA A 100 4.03 -2.72 -5.43
C ALA A 100 4.37 -3.16 -4.00
N ALA A 101 3.63 -4.14 -3.47
CA ALA A 101 3.88 -4.68 -2.13
C ALA A 101 5.23 -5.43 -2.05
N ARG A 102 5.75 -5.88 -3.19
CA ARG A 102 7.07 -6.50 -3.34
C ARG A 102 7.66 -6.06 -4.66
N THR A 103 8.95 -5.76 -4.67
CA THR A 103 9.73 -5.53 -5.89
C THR A 103 10.61 -6.76 -6.17
N PRO A 104 11.08 -6.97 -7.40
CA PRO A 104 12.10 -7.97 -7.72
C PRO A 104 13.48 -7.71 -7.09
N ALA A 105 13.62 -6.72 -6.19
CA ALA A 105 14.91 -6.40 -5.59
C ALA A 105 15.42 -7.55 -4.72
N THR A 106 16.64 -7.99 -4.99
CA THR A 106 17.32 -9.04 -4.20
C THR A 106 18.46 -8.48 -3.37
N HIS A 107 18.99 -7.32 -3.75
CA HIS A 107 20.13 -6.69 -3.09
C HIS A 107 19.91 -5.19 -2.89
N MET A 108 20.52 -4.63 -1.85
CA MET A 108 20.61 -3.19 -1.63
C MET A 108 22.07 -2.78 -1.66
N LEU A 109 22.43 -1.92 -2.60
CA LEU A 109 23.71 -1.25 -2.64
C LEU A 109 23.63 0.05 -1.82
N VAL A 110 24.43 0.12 -0.76
CA VAL A 110 24.59 1.31 0.07
C VAL A 110 25.87 2.02 -0.34
N VAL A 111 25.73 3.22 -0.86
CA VAL A 111 26.84 4.08 -1.33
C VAL A 111 26.96 5.26 -0.40
N ARG A 112 28.02 5.32 0.40
CA ARG A 112 28.37 6.52 1.15
C ARG A 112 29.31 7.36 0.31
N HIS A 113 28.98 8.63 0.10
CA HIS A 113 29.75 9.49 -0.79
C HIS A 113 29.80 10.94 -0.34
N ARG A 114 30.70 11.73 -0.91
CA ARG A 114 30.65 13.19 -0.82
C ARG A 114 29.56 13.72 -1.74
N ASP A 115 28.81 14.71 -1.30
CA ASP A 115 27.75 15.30 -2.11
C ASP A 115 28.34 16.19 -3.21
N ARG A 116 28.70 15.56 -4.33
CA ARG A 116 29.36 16.19 -5.48
C ARG A 116 28.62 15.79 -6.76
N PRO A 117 28.44 16.73 -7.71
CA PRO A 117 27.87 16.41 -9.01
C PRO A 117 28.64 15.28 -9.70
N GLY A 118 27.90 14.31 -10.25
CA GLY A 118 28.47 13.20 -11.03
C GLY A 118 28.68 11.90 -10.25
N VAL A 119 28.63 11.90 -8.92
CA VAL A 119 28.79 10.65 -8.14
C VAL A 119 27.67 9.65 -8.43
N LEU A 120 26.40 10.06 -8.29
CA LEU A 120 25.26 9.16 -8.57
C LEU A 120 25.20 8.77 -10.05
N ALA A 121 25.58 9.66 -10.97
CA ALA A 121 25.65 9.34 -12.39
C ALA A 121 26.68 8.25 -12.67
N HIS A 122 27.86 8.33 -12.03
CA HIS A 122 28.88 7.29 -12.11
C HIS A 122 28.38 5.95 -11.56
N VAL A 123 27.69 5.97 -10.40
CA VAL A 123 27.11 4.75 -9.82
C VAL A 123 26.09 4.12 -10.77
N LEU A 124 25.13 4.91 -11.26
CA LEU A 124 24.07 4.42 -12.13
C LEU A 124 24.60 3.94 -13.49
N GLU A 125 25.66 4.57 -14.04
CA GLU A 125 26.26 4.10 -15.29
C GLU A 125 26.96 2.74 -15.12
N ALA A 126 27.62 2.50 -13.97
CA ALA A 126 28.21 1.20 -13.67
C ALA A 126 27.14 0.10 -13.51
N ILE A 127 26.03 0.41 -12.83
CA ILE A 127 24.88 -0.51 -12.67
C ILE A 127 24.21 -0.80 -14.02
N LYS A 128 24.01 0.23 -14.85
CA LYS A 128 23.51 0.09 -16.22
C LYS A 128 24.45 -0.75 -17.10
N THR A 129 25.77 -0.55 -16.99
CA THR A 129 26.77 -1.35 -17.74
C THR A 129 26.74 -2.82 -17.33
N ALA A 130 26.37 -3.10 -16.07
CA ALA A 130 26.15 -4.46 -15.57
C ALA A 130 24.77 -5.04 -15.96
N ASP A 131 23.93 -4.28 -16.67
CA ASP A 131 22.57 -4.67 -17.09
C ASP A 131 21.66 -5.04 -15.90
N ILE A 132 21.76 -4.29 -14.80
CA ILE A 132 20.98 -4.53 -13.57
C ILE A 132 19.92 -3.44 -13.42
N ASN A 133 18.66 -3.84 -13.22
CA ASN A 133 17.60 -2.88 -13.00
C ASN A 133 17.60 -2.32 -11.56
N VAL A 134 17.43 -1.01 -11.44
CA VAL A 134 17.19 -0.33 -10.16
C VAL A 134 15.69 -0.36 -9.87
N GLN A 135 15.32 -0.94 -8.73
CA GLN A 135 13.93 -1.10 -8.31
C GLN A 135 13.44 0.07 -7.46
N GLU A 136 14.34 0.63 -6.66
CA GLU A 136 14.08 1.77 -5.78
C GLU A 136 15.42 2.44 -5.46
N MET A 137 15.42 3.76 -5.31
CA MET A 137 16.60 4.47 -4.83
C MET A 137 16.20 5.63 -3.91
N GLU A 138 16.98 5.82 -2.87
CA GLU A 138 16.87 6.94 -1.94
C GLU A 138 18.27 7.55 -1.75
N ASN A 139 18.39 8.86 -1.71
CA ASN A 139 19.63 9.54 -1.39
C ASN A 139 19.42 10.51 -0.22
N ILE A 140 20.08 10.24 0.91
CA ILE A 140 19.96 11.03 2.13
C ILE A 140 21.21 11.91 2.26
N ILE A 141 21.00 13.23 2.21
CA ILE A 141 22.06 14.22 2.43
C ILE A 141 22.20 14.49 3.94
N PHE A 142 23.42 14.41 4.46
CA PHE A 142 23.69 14.75 5.86
C PHE A 142 23.82 16.27 6.07
N GLU A 143 23.73 16.68 7.33
CA GLU A 143 23.89 18.08 7.72
C GLU A 143 25.21 18.67 7.19
N GLY A 144 25.13 19.89 6.64
CA GLY A 144 26.25 20.56 5.99
C GLY A 144 26.46 20.22 4.52
N SER A 145 25.68 19.28 3.95
CA SER A 145 25.71 18.93 2.51
C SER A 145 27.10 18.54 2.00
N GLU A 146 27.96 18.00 2.86
CA GLU A 146 29.28 17.51 2.46
C GLU A 146 29.27 16.02 2.12
N ALA A 147 28.35 15.27 2.73
CA ALA A 147 28.26 13.82 2.60
C ALA A 147 26.82 13.36 2.46
N ALA A 148 26.64 12.24 1.78
CA ALA A 148 25.36 11.62 1.53
C ALA A 148 25.47 10.09 1.55
N VAL A 149 24.33 9.44 1.74
CA VAL A 149 24.18 7.99 1.60
C VAL A 149 23.06 7.71 0.61
N ALA A 150 23.42 7.07 -0.50
CA ALA A 150 22.47 6.50 -1.43
C ALA A 150 22.21 5.04 -1.07
N ARG A 151 20.94 4.65 -1.03
CA ARG A 151 20.47 3.26 -0.95
C ARG A 151 19.81 2.93 -2.28
N ILE A 152 20.27 1.87 -2.93
CA ILE A 152 19.82 1.49 -4.26
C ILE A 152 19.43 0.03 -4.22
N ASN A 153 18.14 -0.26 -4.34
CA ASN A 153 17.61 -1.60 -4.42
C ASN A 153 17.77 -2.11 -5.86
N LEU A 154 18.41 -3.26 -6.01
CA LEU A 154 18.83 -3.85 -7.27
C LEU A 154 18.16 -5.21 -7.47
N GLU A 155 17.80 -5.50 -8.72
CA GLU A 155 17.24 -6.80 -9.12
C GLU A 155 18.20 -7.97 -8.86
N SER A 156 19.51 -7.74 -8.98
CA SER A 156 20.55 -8.76 -8.83
C SER A 156 21.83 -8.16 -8.24
N ALA A 157 22.74 -9.03 -7.79
CA ALA A 157 24.04 -8.62 -7.24
C ALA A 157 24.96 -8.07 -8.35
N PRO A 158 25.56 -6.89 -8.18
CA PRO A 158 26.66 -6.44 -9.02
C PRO A 158 27.87 -7.37 -8.90
N SER A 159 28.59 -7.57 -10.00
CA SER A 159 29.83 -8.36 -9.98
C SER A 159 30.93 -7.69 -9.16
N ASP A 160 31.89 -8.47 -8.67
CA ASP A 160 33.08 -7.92 -7.98
C ASP A 160 33.84 -6.92 -8.86
N GLU A 161 33.86 -7.13 -10.18
CA GLU A 161 34.47 -6.19 -11.13
C GLU A 161 33.74 -4.85 -11.11
N THR A 162 32.41 -4.86 -11.16
CA THR A 162 31.57 -3.66 -11.07
C THR A 162 31.79 -2.94 -9.73
N MET A 163 31.81 -3.70 -8.63
CA MET A 163 32.05 -3.15 -7.29
C MET A 163 33.44 -2.52 -7.15
N ASN A 164 34.46 -3.12 -7.77
CA ASN A 164 35.81 -2.58 -7.77
C ASN A 164 35.93 -1.32 -8.62
N LYS A 165 35.31 -1.30 -9.82
CA LYS A 165 35.25 -0.11 -10.68
C LYS A 165 34.63 1.08 -9.96
N LEU A 166 33.48 0.86 -9.30
CA LEU A 166 32.81 1.88 -8.49
C LEU A 166 33.73 2.48 -7.42
N LYS A 167 34.55 1.66 -6.74
CA LYS A 167 35.50 2.16 -5.73
C LYS A 167 36.71 2.87 -6.32
N SER A 168 37.25 2.39 -7.44
CA SER A 168 38.52 2.87 -7.97
C SER A 168 38.40 4.11 -8.86
N GLU A 169 37.26 4.28 -9.54
CA GLU A 169 37.09 5.31 -10.56
C GLU A 169 36.50 6.62 -10.03
N ASN A 170 36.04 6.65 -8.77
CA ASN A 170 35.49 7.86 -8.16
C ASN A 170 35.96 8.06 -6.71
N ALA A 171 36.83 9.05 -6.50
CA ALA A 171 37.41 9.38 -5.20
C ALA A 171 36.42 10.02 -4.19
N ASP A 172 35.22 10.36 -4.63
CA ASP A 172 34.16 10.88 -3.77
C ASP A 172 33.26 9.78 -3.21
N ILE A 173 33.42 8.53 -3.67
CA ILE A 173 32.83 7.36 -3.01
C ILE A 173 33.70 7.02 -1.80
N ILE A 174 33.11 7.12 -0.61
CA ILE A 174 33.76 6.88 0.68
C ILE A 174 33.68 5.38 1.00
N GLU A 175 32.51 4.78 0.77
CA GLU A 175 32.22 3.41 1.17
C GLU A 175 31.13 2.80 0.27
N LEU A 176 31.26 1.51 -0.03
CA LEU A 176 30.22 0.71 -0.67
C LEU A 176 29.97 -0.55 0.15
N ASN A 177 28.71 -0.80 0.47
CA ASN A 177 28.25 -2.03 1.11
C ASN A 177 27.12 -2.63 0.30
N LEU A 178 27.18 -3.94 0.06
CA LEU A 178 26.12 -4.70 -0.58
C LEU A 178 25.43 -5.55 0.48
N ILE A 179 24.11 -5.41 0.59
CA ILE A 179 23.27 -6.14 1.54
C ILE A 179 22.31 -7.01 0.74
N GLU A 180 22.24 -8.31 1.05
CA GLU A 180 21.22 -9.19 0.50
C GLU A 180 19.89 -8.94 1.21
N LEU A 181 18.83 -8.70 0.44
CA LEU A 181 17.49 -8.46 0.96
C LEU A 181 16.78 -9.81 1.13
N GLN A 182 16.29 -10.08 2.34
CA GLN A 182 15.48 -11.28 2.56
C GLN A 182 14.07 -11.06 1.99
N SER A 183 13.62 -12.02 1.17
CA SER A 183 12.33 -12.00 0.48
C SER A 183 11.17 -12.50 1.34
#